data_AF-A0A352HRL2-F1
#
_entry.id   AF-A0A352HRL2-F1
#
_cell.length_a   1.000
_cell.length_b   1.000
_cell.length_c   1.000
_cell.angle_alpha   90.00
_cell.angle_beta   90.00
_cell.angle_gamma   90.00
#
_symmetry.space_group_name_H-M   'P 1'
#
loop_
_entity.id
_entity.type
_entity.pdbx_description
1 polymer ?
#
loop_
_entity_poly.entity_id
_entity_poly.type
_entity_poly.pdbx_seq_one_letter_code
_entity_poly.pdbx_strand_id
1 'polypeptide(L)'
;MIMTKRFPTNPQPLMPKGVQMTAPALSLTAESVEAIADAVARILDERMKTAAEADRRTPLMSLRQTAERLGVSRQTLHKWEAVGYLKPLRFGKRIRYRRCDVDNVAEAQEFMKARKEARR
;
A
#
# COMPACT_ATOMS: atom_id res chain seq x y z
N MET A 1 24.41 80.73 27.01
CA MET A 1 25.47 79.75 27.35
C MET A 1 25.02 79.11 28.66
N ILE A 2 24.61 77.85 28.76
CA ILE A 2 25.40 76.62 28.56
C ILE A 2 24.45 75.44 28.21
N MET A 3 24.97 74.51 27.41
CA MET A 3 24.36 73.39 26.71
C MET A 3 23.36 72.49 27.47
N THR A 4 22.23 72.19 26.81
CA THR A 4 21.42 70.99 27.02
C THR A 4 22.18 69.76 26.48
N LYS A 5 22.57 68.84 27.36
CA LYS A 5 23.22 67.59 26.97
C LYS A 5 22.23 66.68 26.25
N ARG A 6 22.39 66.59 24.93
CA ARG A 6 21.73 65.62 24.04
C ARG A 6 22.32 64.24 24.33
N PHE A 7 21.53 63.33 24.90
CA PHE A 7 21.88 61.91 24.92
C PHE A 7 21.91 61.39 23.48
N PRO A 8 22.98 60.72 23.02
CA PRO A 8 22.99 60.12 21.69
C PRO A 8 22.01 58.95 21.67
N THR A 9 21.03 59.04 20.77
CA THR A 9 20.13 57.95 20.37
C THR A 9 20.92 56.70 20.07
N ASN A 10 20.58 55.63 20.80
CA ASN A 10 20.99 54.25 20.55
C ASN A 10 20.74 53.88 19.06
N PRO A 11 21.76 53.51 18.27
CA PRO A 11 21.53 52.99 16.93
C PRO A 11 21.00 51.55 17.04
N GLN A 12 19.70 51.38 16.80
CA GLN A 12 19.13 50.05 16.60
C GLN A 12 19.88 49.33 15.44
N PRO A 13 20.25 48.05 15.58
CA PRO A 13 20.83 47.31 14.48
C PRO A 13 19.76 47.06 13.42
N LEU A 14 19.97 47.60 12.22
CA LEU A 14 19.20 47.28 11.02
C LEU A 14 19.45 45.81 10.66
N MET A 15 18.56 44.92 11.09
CA MET A 15 18.48 43.58 10.51
C MET A 15 18.01 43.73 9.05
N PRO A 16 18.62 43.04 8.08
CA PRO A 16 18.09 43.01 6.72
C PRO A 16 16.70 42.36 6.77
N LYS A 17 15.71 43.00 6.13
CA LYS A 17 14.35 42.47 6.00
C LYS A 17 14.46 41.05 5.44
N GLY A 18 14.10 40.06 6.25
CA GLY A 18 14.09 38.67 5.84
C GLY A 18 13.32 38.53 4.53
N VAL A 19 13.94 37.92 3.53
CA VAL A 19 13.25 37.46 2.33
C VAL A 19 12.17 36.51 2.82
N GLN A 20 10.92 36.94 2.79
CA GLN A 20 9.80 36.06 3.07
C GLN A 20 9.74 35.05 1.92
N MET A 21 10.31 33.87 2.13
CA MET A 21 10.05 32.70 1.31
C MET A 21 8.63 32.25 1.64
N THR A 22 7.62 32.92 1.09
CA THR A 22 6.26 32.36 1.07
C THR A 22 6.30 31.15 0.18
N ALA A 23 6.35 29.96 0.79
CA ALA A 23 6.07 28.72 0.09
C ALA A 23 4.70 28.88 -0.61
N PRO A 24 4.57 28.51 -1.90
CA PRO A 24 3.29 28.60 -2.58
C PRO A 24 2.28 27.74 -1.82
N ALA A 25 1.27 28.39 -1.23
CA ALA A 25 0.13 27.70 -0.68
C ALA A 25 -0.63 27.09 -1.86
N LEU A 26 -0.55 25.76 -2.02
CA LEU A 26 -1.35 25.04 -2.99
C LEU A 26 -2.82 25.15 -2.56
N SER A 27 -3.56 26.08 -3.14
CA SER A 27 -5.01 26.18 -2.93
C SER A 27 -5.71 25.12 -3.75
N LEU A 28 -6.16 24.04 -3.10
CA LEU A 28 -7.03 23.04 -3.70
C LEU A 28 -8.37 23.69 -4.05
N THR A 29 -8.66 23.81 -5.34
CA THR A 29 -9.97 24.23 -5.85
C THR A 29 -10.89 23.01 -5.97
N ALA A 30 -12.21 23.19 -5.90
CA ALA A 30 -13.17 22.08 -6.07
C ALA A 30 -12.93 21.29 -7.37
N GLU A 31 -12.64 22.00 -8.47
CA GLU A 31 -12.30 21.42 -9.77
C GLU A 31 -11.03 20.55 -9.72
N SER A 32 -9.99 20.96 -8.97
CA SER A 32 -8.80 20.14 -8.79
C SER A 32 -9.05 18.86 -7.99
N VAL A 33 -9.98 18.89 -7.03
CA VAL A 33 -10.35 17.71 -6.23
C VAL A 33 -11.12 16.72 -7.09
N GLU A 34 -12.04 17.19 -7.94
CA GLU A 34 -12.75 16.36 -8.91
C GLU A 34 -11.80 15.74 -9.93
N ALA A 35 -10.86 16.52 -10.47
CA ALA A 35 -9.84 16.01 -11.39
C ALA A 35 -8.95 14.94 -10.74
N ILE A 36 -8.59 15.10 -9.46
CA ILE A 36 -7.84 14.09 -8.70
C ILE A 36 -8.70 12.84 -8.49
N ALA A 37 -9.99 12.99 -8.12
CA ALA A 37 -10.89 11.86 -7.93
C ALA A 37 -11.04 11.02 -9.21
N ASP A 38 -11.21 11.68 -10.36
CA ASP A 38 -11.27 11.03 -11.66
C ASP A 38 -9.95 10.34 -12.03
N ALA A 39 -8.81 11.00 -11.77
CA ALA A 39 -7.50 10.41 -12.01
C ALA A 39 -7.28 9.16 -11.14
N VAL A 40 -7.67 9.21 -9.87
CA VAL A 40 -7.60 8.07 -8.95
C VAL A 40 -8.51 6.94 -9.42
N ALA A 41 -9.75 7.23 -9.83
CA ALA A 41 -10.68 6.23 -10.35
C ALA A 41 -10.10 5.50 -11.58
N ARG A 42 -9.52 6.25 -12.53
CA ARG A 42 -8.87 5.66 -13.72
C ARG A 42 -7.67 4.79 -13.36
N ILE A 43 -6.82 5.26 -12.45
CA ILE A 43 -5.65 4.50 -11.98
C ILE A 43 -6.12 3.19 -11.32
N LEU A 44 -7.14 3.24 -10.47
CA LEU A 44 -7.68 2.04 -9.84
C LEU A 44 -8.25 1.07 -10.88
N ASP A 45 -9.01 1.54 -11.86
CA ASP A 45 -9.55 0.71 -12.93
C ASP A 45 -8.47 0.05 -13.79
N GLU A 46 -7.43 0.80 -14.17
CA GLU A 46 -6.30 0.25 -14.92
C GLU A 46 -5.54 -0.80 -14.11
N ARG A 47 -5.34 -0.55 -12.81
CA ARG A 47 -4.71 -1.51 -11.90
C ARG A 47 -5.57 -2.75 -11.70
N MET A 48 -6.89 -2.61 -11.62
CA MET A 48 -7.80 -3.76 -11.55
C MET A 48 -7.81 -4.57 -12.84
N LYS A 49 -7.83 -3.94 -14.02
CA LYS A 49 -7.77 -4.62 -15.31
C LYS A 49 -6.46 -5.38 -15.49
N THR A 50 -5.33 -4.74 -15.17
CA THR A 50 -4.01 -5.39 -15.25
C THR A 50 -3.85 -6.52 -14.25
N ALA A 51 -4.36 -6.37 -13.02
CA ALA A 51 -4.39 -7.45 -12.02
C ALA A 51 -5.27 -8.62 -12.49
N ALA A 52 -6.47 -8.36 -13.04
CA ALA A 52 -7.34 -9.39 -13.58
C ALA A 52 -6.71 -10.13 -14.77
N GLU A 53 -5.96 -9.42 -15.63
CA GLU A 53 -5.26 -10.03 -16.76
C GLU A 53 -4.07 -10.89 -16.30
N ALA A 54 -3.31 -10.45 -15.30
CA ALA A 54 -2.26 -11.24 -14.66
C ALA A 54 -2.83 -12.49 -13.98
N ASP A 55 -3.96 -12.34 -13.31
CA ASP A 55 -4.70 -13.41 -12.64
C ASP A 55 -5.18 -14.48 -13.64
N ARG A 56 -5.66 -14.07 -14.83
CA ARG A 56 -6.03 -14.99 -15.93
C ARG A 56 -4.85 -15.77 -16.50
N ARG A 57 -3.67 -15.16 -16.56
CA ARG A 57 -2.44 -15.81 -17.08
C ARG A 57 -1.76 -16.70 -16.06
N THR A 58 -2.22 -16.69 -14.81
CA THR A 58 -1.58 -17.43 -13.75
C THR A 58 -1.79 -18.94 -13.93
N PRO A 59 -0.73 -19.76 -13.90
CA PRO A 59 -0.86 -21.20 -14.05
C PRO A 59 -1.70 -21.79 -12.92
N LEU A 60 -2.55 -22.76 -13.29
CA LEU A 60 -3.44 -23.45 -12.37
C LEU A 60 -2.73 -24.67 -11.77
N MET A 61 -2.72 -24.77 -10.45
CA MET A 61 -2.18 -25.91 -9.71
C MET A 61 -3.29 -26.88 -9.32
N SER A 62 -2.97 -28.17 -9.33
CA SER A 62 -3.88 -29.20 -8.82
C SER A 62 -3.93 -29.19 -7.29
N LEU A 63 -4.99 -29.78 -6.72
CA LEU A 63 -5.14 -29.95 -5.27
C LEU A 63 -3.92 -30.66 -4.62
N ARG A 64 -3.35 -31.67 -5.30
CA ARG A 64 -2.16 -32.39 -4.81
C ARG A 64 -0.92 -31.49 -4.80
N GLN A 65 -0.64 -30.80 -5.91
CA GLN A 65 0.51 -29.90 -5.99
C GLN A 65 0.40 -28.74 -5.00
N THR A 66 -0.81 -28.24 -4.79
CA THR A 66 -1.09 -27.17 -3.81
C THR A 66 -0.78 -27.63 -2.38
N ALA A 67 -1.21 -28.85 -2.03
CA ALA A 67 -0.92 -29.46 -0.74
C ALA A 67 0.58 -29.66 -0.51
N GLU A 68 1.29 -30.18 -1.51
CA GLU A 68 2.75 -30.37 -1.47
C GLU A 68 3.47 -29.04 -1.31
N ARG A 69 3.06 -27.99 -2.04
CA ARG A 69 3.72 -26.68 -1.98
C ARG A 69 3.53 -25.95 -0.65
N LEU A 70 2.36 -26.07 -0.06
CA LEU A 70 2.03 -25.46 1.23
C LEU A 70 2.46 -26.32 2.43
N GLY A 71 2.92 -27.56 2.19
CA GLY A 71 3.25 -28.51 3.24
C GLY A 71 2.04 -28.89 4.12
N VAL A 72 0.82 -28.82 3.60
CA VAL A 72 -0.42 -29.12 4.33
C VAL A 72 -1.12 -30.35 3.78
N SER A 73 -1.97 -30.97 4.61
CA SER A 73 -2.80 -32.09 4.16
C SER A 73 -3.91 -31.63 3.20
N ARG A 74 -4.40 -32.56 2.35
CA ARG A 74 -5.57 -32.31 1.49
C ARG A 74 -6.83 -31.97 2.31
N GLN A 75 -6.98 -32.56 3.50
CA GLN A 75 -8.08 -32.21 4.40
C GLN A 75 -7.99 -30.76 4.91
N THR A 76 -6.77 -30.26 5.15
CA THR A 76 -6.56 -28.87 5.54
C THR A 76 -7.03 -27.92 4.45
N LEU A 77 -6.72 -28.23 3.17
CA LEU A 77 -7.22 -27.44 2.04
C LEU A 77 -8.75 -27.43 1.95
N HIS A 78 -9.42 -28.56 2.22
CA HIS A 78 -10.88 -28.61 2.28
C HIS A 78 -11.46 -27.76 3.43
N LYS A 79 -10.79 -27.73 4.59
CA LYS A 79 -11.19 -26.84 5.69
C LYS A 79 -10.99 -25.36 5.30
N TRP A 80 -9.91 -25.03 4.62
CA TRP A 80 -9.65 -23.68 4.14
C TRP A 80 -10.65 -23.23 3.08
N GLU A 81 -11.08 -24.14 2.21
CA GLU A 81 -12.18 -23.91 1.27
C GLU A 81 -13.48 -23.61 2.03
N ALA A 82 -13.81 -24.39 3.06
CA ALA A 82 -15.03 -24.19 3.86
C ALA A 82 -15.05 -22.84 4.60
N VAL A 83 -13.90 -22.37 5.06
CA VAL A 83 -13.74 -21.07 5.73
C VAL A 83 -13.57 -19.92 4.72
N GLY A 84 -13.37 -20.22 3.44
CA GLY A 84 -13.14 -19.24 2.38
C GLY A 84 -11.73 -18.63 2.35
N TYR A 85 -10.78 -19.23 3.08
CA TYR A 85 -9.39 -18.78 3.14
C TYR A 85 -8.65 -18.95 1.81
N LEU A 86 -8.90 -20.06 1.12
CA LEU A 86 -8.37 -20.32 -0.22
C LEU A 86 -9.53 -20.69 -1.14
N LYS A 87 -9.72 -19.95 -2.23
CA LYS A 87 -10.84 -20.14 -3.16
C LYS A 87 -10.47 -21.11 -4.28
N PRO A 88 -11.09 -22.31 -4.35
CA PRO A 88 -10.85 -23.22 -5.45
C PRO A 88 -11.62 -22.83 -6.72
N LEU A 89 -10.99 -23.04 -7.86
CA LEU A 89 -11.62 -23.04 -9.17
C LEU A 89 -12.08 -24.46 -9.51
N ARG A 90 -13.39 -24.64 -9.65
CA ARG A 90 -14.00 -25.94 -9.94
C ARG A 90 -14.23 -26.10 -11.43
N PHE A 91 -13.54 -27.07 -12.03
CA PHE A 91 -13.73 -27.52 -13.41
C PHE A 91 -14.40 -28.88 -13.39
N GLY A 92 -15.73 -28.90 -13.20
CA GLY A 92 -16.50 -30.12 -12.99
C GLY A 92 -16.03 -30.87 -11.74
N LYS A 93 -15.51 -32.09 -11.93
CA LYS A 93 -14.95 -32.93 -10.83
C LYS A 93 -13.52 -32.52 -10.41
N ARG A 94 -12.84 -31.66 -11.19
CA ARG A 94 -11.45 -31.29 -10.92
C ARG A 94 -11.39 -29.96 -10.18
N ILE A 95 -10.68 -29.96 -9.06
CA ILE A 95 -10.40 -28.75 -8.27
C ILE A 95 -9.02 -28.24 -8.64
N ARG A 96 -8.91 -26.95 -8.93
CA ARG A 96 -7.65 -26.25 -9.15
C ARG A 96 -7.56 -24.97 -8.33
N TYR A 97 -6.34 -24.58 -8.02
CA TYR A 97 -6.03 -23.33 -7.35
C TYR A 97 -5.17 -22.47 -8.25
N ARG A 98 -5.30 -21.15 -8.14
CA ARG A 98 -4.39 -20.25 -8.83
C ARG A 98 -3.06 -20.24 -8.11
N ARG A 99 -1.96 -20.30 -8.86
CA ARG A 99 -0.62 -20.29 -8.28
C ARG A 99 -0.35 -19.04 -7.44
N CYS A 100 -0.84 -17.88 -7.87
CA CYS A 100 -0.71 -16.62 -7.14
C CYS A 100 -1.31 -16.70 -5.73
N ASP A 101 -2.54 -17.21 -5.60
CA ASP A 101 -3.22 -17.34 -4.31
C ASP A 101 -2.46 -18.29 -3.37
N VAL A 102 -1.95 -19.39 -3.91
CA VAL A 102 -1.14 -20.35 -3.15
C VAL A 102 0.16 -19.72 -2.66
N ASP A 103 0.78 -18.88 -3.48
CA ASP A 103 2.06 -18.24 -3.17
C ASP A 103 1.90 -17.17 -2.10
N ASN A 104 0.85 -16.35 -2.21
CA ASN A 104 0.48 -15.38 -1.18
C ASN A 104 0.25 -16.06 0.19
N VAL A 105 -0.39 -17.22 0.20
CA VAL A 105 -0.60 -18.00 1.43
C VAL A 105 0.72 -18.53 1.97
N ALA A 106 1.58 -19.06 1.11
CA ALA A 106 2.90 -19.56 1.52
C ALA A 106 3.73 -18.45 2.17
N GLU A 107 3.79 -17.28 1.53
CA GLU A 107 4.47 -16.10 2.07
C GLU A 107 3.87 -15.68 3.42
N ALA A 108 2.54 -15.62 3.53
CA ALA A 108 1.87 -15.30 4.78
C ALA A 108 2.21 -16.29 5.91
N GLN A 109 2.36 -17.58 5.61
CA GLN A 109 2.77 -18.59 6.59
C GLN A 109 4.21 -18.34 7.08
N GLU A 110 5.12 -18.00 6.18
CA GLU A 110 6.51 -17.67 6.54
C GLU A 110 6.59 -16.42 7.41
N PHE A 111 5.84 -15.37 7.09
CA PHE A 111 5.75 -14.18 7.94
C PHE A 111 5.22 -14.51 9.34
N MET A 112 4.19 -15.34 9.45
CA MET A 112 3.62 -15.73 10.73
C MET A 112 4.57 -16.60 11.55
N LYS A 113 5.35 -17.49 10.91
CA LYS A 113 6.41 -18.27 11.56
C LYS A 113 7.51 -17.36 12.09
N ALA A 114 8.02 -16.46 11.25
CA ALA A 114 9.09 -15.52 11.60
C ALA A 114 8.70 -14.63 12.80
N ARG A 115 7.45 -14.12 12.83
CA ARG A 115 6.95 -13.34 13.99
C ARG A 115 6.86 -14.16 15.27
N LYS A 116 6.56 -15.46 15.18
CA LYS A 116 6.50 -16.35 16.34
C LYS A 116 7.89 -16.69 16.87
N GLU A 117 8.84 -16.88 15.97
CA GLU A 117 10.24 -17.18 16.30
C GLU A 117 10.95 -15.99 16.95
N ALA A 118 10.74 -14.77 16.43
CA ALA A 118 11.31 -13.55 17.02
C ALA A 118 10.82 -13.21 18.43
N ARG A 119 9.70 -13.82 18.87
CA ARG A 119 9.14 -13.65 20.22
C ARG A 119 9.65 -14.71 21.21
N ARG A 120 10.34 -15.74 20.73
CA ARG A 120 10.82 -16.87 21.53
C ARG A 120 12.25 -16.66 21.99
#